data_AF-P84779-F1
#
_entry.id   AF-P84779-F1
#
_cell.length_a   1.000
_cell.length_b   1.000
_cell.length_c   1.000
_cell.angle_alpha   90.00
_cell.angle_beta   90.00
_cell.angle_gamma   90.00
#
_symmetry.space_group_name_H-M   'P 1'
#
loop_
_entity.id
_entity.type
_entity.pdbx_description
1 polymer ?
#
loop_
_entity_poly.entity_id
_entity_poly.type
_entity_poly.pdbx_seq_one_letter_code
_entity_poly.pdbx_strand_id
1 'polypeptide(L)' 'KCSPSGAICSGFGPPEQCCSGACVPHPILRIFVCQ' A
#
# COMPACT_ATOMS: atom_id res chain seq x y z
N LYS A 1 -7.49 -0.03 -11.63
CA LYS A 1 -6.78 -1.30 -11.39
C LYS A 1 -6.03 -1.12 -10.07
N CYS A 2 -6.45 -1.79 -9.00
CA CYS A 2 -5.86 -1.62 -7.67
C CYS A 2 -4.82 -2.71 -7.40
N SER A 3 -3.90 -2.45 -6.48
CA SER A 3 -2.86 -3.35 -6.02
C SER A 3 -3.37 -4.26 -4.90
N PRO A 4 -3.01 -5.55 -4.90
CA PRO A 4 -3.38 -6.48 -3.84
C PRO A 4 -2.62 -6.21 -2.54
N SER A 5 -3.11 -6.74 -1.42
CA SER A 5 -2.45 -6.69 -0.12
C SER A 5 -1.00 -7.21 -0.21
N GLY A 6 -0.07 -6.53 0.47
CA GLY A 6 1.36 -6.80 0.44
C GLY A 6 2.12 -6.20 -0.75
N ALA A 7 1.43 -5.69 -1.78
CA ALA A 7 2.09 -5.00 -2.89
C ALA A 7 2.61 -3.62 -2.46
N ILE A 8 3.76 -3.19 -3.01
CA ILE A 8 4.29 -1.85 -2.79
C ILE A 8 3.29 -0.77 -3.23
N CYS A 9 3.15 0.27 -2.42
CA CYS A 9 2.34 1.46 -2.71
C CYS A 9 3.07 2.75 -2.31
N SER A 10 2.56 3.90 -2.75
CA SER A 10 3.07 5.20 -2.31
C SER A 10 2.34 5.63 -1.04
N GLY A 11 3.07 5.88 0.05
CA GLY A 11 2.48 6.36 1.31
C GLY A 11 1.76 7.72 1.19
N PHE A 12 2.07 8.50 0.15
CA PHE A 12 1.38 9.75 -0.20
C PHE A 12 0.49 9.61 -1.46
N GLY A 13 0.29 8.37 -1.93
CA GLY A 13 -0.54 8.06 -3.09
C GLY A 13 -2.03 7.99 -2.77
N PRO A 14 -2.89 7.83 -3.79
CA PRO A 14 -4.33 7.67 -3.60
C PRO A 14 -4.63 6.37 -2.84
N PRO A 15 -5.59 6.35 -1.89
CA PRO A 15 -5.97 5.13 -1.18
C PRO A 15 -6.51 4.04 -2.12
N GLU A 16 -7.15 4.47 -3.22
CA GLU A 16 -7.62 3.63 -4.33
C GLU A 16 -6.50 2.94 -5.12
N GLN A 17 -5.23 3.28 -4.87
CA GLN A 17 -4.10 2.48 -5.36
C GLN A 17 -4.16 1.06 -4.78
N CYS A 18 -4.62 0.89 -3.55
CA CYS A 18 -4.71 -0.41 -2.87
C CYS A 18 -6.15 -0.93 -2.90
N CYS A 19 -6.35 -2.22 -3.19
CA CYS A 19 -7.69 -2.79 -3.20
C CYS A 19 -8.33 -2.83 -1.80
N SER A 20 -7.51 -2.80 -0.75
CA SER A 20 -7.93 -2.63 0.63
C SER A 20 -8.26 -1.17 0.99
N GLY A 21 -7.96 -0.21 0.13
CA GLY A 21 -8.14 1.23 0.39
C GLY A 21 -7.09 1.83 1.33
N ALA A 22 -6.06 1.06 1.71
CA ALA A 22 -5.05 1.49 2.68
C ALA A 22 -3.63 1.14 2.21
N CYS A 23 -2.75 2.15 2.24
CA CYS A 23 -1.33 2.02 2.00
C CYS A 23 -0.60 2.26 3.34
N VAL A 24 -0.05 1.20 3.93
CA VAL A 24 0.49 1.20 5.30
C VAL A 24 2.00 0.93 5.30
N PRO A 25 2.75 1.47 6.28
CA PRO A 25 4.17 1.18 6.40
C PRO A 25 4.41 -0.32 6.69
N HIS A 26 5.31 -0.95 5.94
CA HIS A 26 5.68 -2.35 6.15
C HIS A 26 6.42 -2.49 7.49
N PRO A 27 6.16 -3.53 8.32
CA PRO A 27 6.68 -3.64 9.68
C PRO A 27 8.20 -3.85 9.82
N ILE A 28 8.93 -4.01 8.71
CA ILE A 28 10.36 -4.40 8.70
C ILE A 28 11.09 -3.63 7.61
N LEU A 29 10.56 -3.70 6.38
CA LEU A 29 11.10 -3.00 5.22
C LEU A 29 10.72 -1.52 5.27
N ARG A 30 11.64 -0.62 4.89
CA ARG A 30 11.40 0.84 4.83
C ARG A 30 10.61 1.24 3.58
N ILE A 31 9.46 0.61 3.38
CA ILE A 31 8.53 0.80 2.25
C ILE A 31 7.09 0.86 2.76
N PHE A 32 6.19 1.36 1.92
CA PHE A 32 4.75 1.23 2.15
C PHE A 32 4.18 0.11 1.30
N VAL A 33 3.25 -0.63 1.85
CA VAL A 33 2.55 -1.73 1.18
C VAL A 33 1.05 -1.59 1.36
N CYS A 34 0.29 -2.10 0.39
CA CYS A 34 -1.14 -2.21 0.53
C CYS A 34 -1.46 -3.13 1.70
N GLN A 35 -2.37 -2.69 2.57
CA GLN A 35 -2.84 -3.48 3.70
C GLN A 35 -3.49 -4.78 3.22
#